data_AF-A0A975XYX2-F1
#
_entry.id   AF-A0A975XYX2-F1
#
_cell.length_a   1.000
_cell.length_b   1.000
_cell.length_c   1.000
_cell.angle_alpha   90.00
_cell.angle_beta   90.00
_cell.angle_gamma   90.00
#
_symmetry.space_group_name_H-M   'P 1'
#
loop_
_entity.id
_entity.type
_entity.pdbx_description
1 polymer ?
#
loop_
_entity_poly.entity_id
_entity_poly.type
_entity_poly.pdbx_seq_one_letter_code
_entity_poly.pdbx_strand_id
1 'polypeptide(L)'
;MTAGEAPTAGPPGAGDQNLTESGLPFKTLYGPETLEGFDPETRLGEPGQYPFTRGVYPSMYTGRPWTMRQYAGFGTAKESNQRYKQLVANGTGGLSVAFDLPTQMGHDSDAAIAHGEVGKVGVAIDSIEDMRLLFDGLPLDEVSTSMTINAPAALLLLMYQLVAEENGVPGDKITGTIQNDVLKEYIARGTYIYPPAQSLRLITDIFAYCKSEVPRWNSISISGYHMAEAGATPAQEIAFTLADGIEYVRAAVKAGLDVDDFAKRLSFFFVSRTTILEEVAKFRAARRIWAQVMRDEFGAQDPKSQMLRFHTQTAGVQLTAQQPEVNLVRVAIQGLAAVLGGTQSLHTNSFDEALALPSEKSARLALRTQQVIAYETDVTKTVDPFAGSYVMEALTDDVEAEARKLMDQVEEMGGAVAAIERGFQKNEIEKAAYQIARDIDTGERIVVGVNRFTSEKEEPFEGLRVDPAIEEQQAERLAKLRAERDQGEVDRQLAALVEAARGDDNVLYPMKEALRAKATVGEVCNALRDVWGAYVPPDAF
;
A
#
# COMPACT_ATOMS: atom_id res chain seq x y z
N MET A 1 -43.04 -0.57 39.14
CA MET A 1 -41.92 -0.77 40.09
C MET A 1 -40.65 -0.44 39.34
N THR A 2 -40.04 0.67 39.78
CA THR A 2 -38.69 1.20 39.49
C THR A 2 -38.06 0.87 38.13
N ALA A 3 -38.15 1.84 37.21
CA ALA A 3 -37.17 2.01 36.15
C ALA A 3 -35.78 2.16 36.79
N GLY A 4 -34.87 1.22 36.50
CA GLY A 4 -33.47 1.36 36.88
C GLY A 4 -32.84 2.46 36.04
N GLU A 5 -32.28 3.48 36.69
CA GLU A 5 -31.42 4.46 36.06
C GLU A 5 -30.25 3.73 35.40
N ALA A 6 -30.10 3.92 34.09
CA ALA A 6 -28.86 3.56 33.41
C ALA A 6 -27.72 4.38 34.04
N PRO A 7 -26.57 3.77 34.37
CA PRO A 7 -25.46 4.51 34.92
C PRO A 7 -25.05 5.60 33.93
N THR A 8 -25.02 6.85 34.40
CA THR A 8 -24.45 7.97 33.67
C THR A 8 -22.97 7.68 33.45
N ALA A 9 -22.62 7.21 32.25
CA ALA A 9 -21.25 7.06 31.84
C ALA A 9 -20.59 8.45 31.88
N GLY A 10 -19.58 8.63 32.73
CA GLY A 10 -18.67 9.77 32.63
C GLY A 10 -18.02 9.82 31.25
N PRO A 11 -17.45 10.97 30.85
CA PRO A 11 -16.75 11.08 29.57
C PRO A 11 -15.65 10.00 29.48
N PRO A 12 -15.50 9.34 28.32
CA PRO A 12 -14.40 8.39 28.12
C PRO A 12 -13.06 9.13 28.30
N GLY A 13 -12.16 8.57 29.13
CA GLY A 13 -10.77 9.05 29.21
C GLY A 13 -10.38 9.91 30.41
N ALA A 14 -11.12 9.90 31.53
CA ALA A 14 -10.64 10.50 32.78
C ALA A 14 -9.62 9.59 33.51
N GLY A 15 -8.50 9.28 32.84
CA GLY A 15 -7.31 8.66 33.41
C GLY A 15 -6.14 9.64 33.34
N ASP A 16 -5.17 9.53 34.26
CA ASP A 16 -4.13 10.53 34.57
C ASP A 16 -3.18 10.93 33.42
N GLN A 17 -3.28 10.36 32.21
CA GLN A 17 -2.64 10.88 30.98
C GLN A 17 -3.52 10.55 29.76
N ASN A 18 -4.06 11.58 29.10
CA ASN A 18 -4.70 11.44 27.79
C ASN A 18 -3.59 11.28 26.74
N LEU A 19 -3.54 10.15 26.03
CA LEU A 19 -2.47 9.81 25.09
C LEU A 19 -3.00 9.63 23.66
N THR A 20 -2.14 9.87 22.67
CA THR A 20 -2.41 9.52 21.26
C THR A 20 -2.20 8.01 21.03
N GLU A 21 -2.53 7.48 19.84
CA GLU A 21 -2.25 6.07 19.51
C GLU A 21 -0.75 5.76 19.46
N SER A 22 0.10 6.77 19.19
CA SER A 22 1.55 6.66 19.31
C SER A 22 2.07 6.78 20.75
N GLY A 23 1.18 6.86 21.75
CA GLY A 23 1.56 6.99 23.17
C GLY A 23 2.08 8.38 23.54
N LEU A 24 1.83 9.40 22.72
CA LEU A 24 2.30 10.76 22.95
C LEU A 24 1.33 11.53 23.86
N PRO A 25 1.79 12.47 24.70
CA PRO A 25 0.90 13.29 25.52
C PRO A 25 -0.09 14.09 24.69
N PHE A 26 -1.38 13.93 24.96
CA PHE A 26 -2.44 14.64 24.26
C PHE A 26 -3.15 15.64 25.17
N LYS A 27 -2.76 16.91 25.08
CA LYS A 27 -3.29 17.97 25.96
C LYS A 27 -4.78 18.19 25.72
N THR A 28 -5.51 18.52 26.79
CA THR A 28 -6.93 18.91 26.69
C THR A 28 -7.12 20.24 25.94
N LEU A 29 -6.13 21.13 25.99
CA LEU A 29 -6.15 22.43 25.33
C LEU A 29 -4.74 22.80 24.83
N TYR A 30 -4.69 23.32 23.61
CA TYR A 30 -3.49 23.87 22.97
C TYR A 30 -3.71 25.37 22.73
N GLY A 31 -2.83 26.21 23.26
CA GLY A 31 -2.85 27.66 23.04
C GLY A 31 -1.61 28.16 22.30
N PRO A 32 -1.53 29.48 22.03
CA PRO A 32 -0.41 30.12 21.35
C PRO A 32 0.96 29.80 21.95
N GLU A 33 1.02 29.61 23.28
CA GLU A 33 2.23 29.22 24.01
C GLU A 33 2.80 27.86 23.59
N THR A 34 1.97 26.98 23.00
CA THR A 34 2.46 25.69 22.50
C THR A 34 3.30 25.87 21.23
N LEU A 35 3.11 26.97 20.49
CA LEU A 35 3.88 27.30 19.29
C LEU A 35 4.94 28.38 19.56
N GLU A 36 5.37 28.55 20.82
CA GLU A 36 6.48 29.45 21.13
C GLU A 36 7.75 29.01 20.39
N GLY A 37 8.30 29.89 19.55
CA GLY A 37 9.45 29.58 18.69
C GLY A 37 9.12 28.81 17.40
N PHE A 38 7.85 28.55 17.11
CA PHE A 38 7.42 27.99 15.82
C PHE A 38 7.58 29.03 14.72
N ASP A 39 8.31 28.67 13.66
CA ASP A 39 8.46 29.49 12.46
C ASP A 39 7.64 28.87 11.30
N PRO A 40 6.52 29.50 10.90
CA PRO A 40 5.68 29.00 9.81
C PRO A 40 6.43 28.87 8.48
N GLU A 41 7.39 29.74 8.16
CA GLU A 41 8.07 29.71 6.87
C GLU A 41 8.89 28.42 6.71
N THR A 42 9.59 28.01 7.77
CA THR A 42 10.44 26.81 7.74
C THR A 42 9.69 25.52 8.10
N ARG A 43 8.66 25.58 8.96
CA ARG A 43 7.92 24.40 9.41
C ARG A 43 6.77 24.02 8.50
N LEU A 44 6.10 25.01 7.89
CA LEU A 44 4.99 24.78 6.96
C LEU A 44 5.42 24.91 5.51
N GLY A 45 6.06 26.03 5.19
CA GLY A 45 6.27 26.47 3.82
C GLY A 45 4.96 26.73 3.07
N GLU A 46 5.07 27.04 1.77
CA GLU A 46 3.93 27.16 0.87
C GLU A 46 3.54 25.79 0.29
N PRO A 47 2.25 25.53 -0.01
CA PRO A 47 1.85 24.30 -0.70
C PRO A 47 2.61 24.10 -2.01
N GLY A 48 3.06 22.87 -2.26
CA GLY A 48 3.88 22.54 -3.42
C GLY A 48 5.32 23.06 -3.39
N GLN A 49 5.77 23.61 -2.26
CA GLN A 49 7.15 24.00 -2.02
C GLN A 49 7.73 23.23 -0.83
N TYR A 50 9.06 23.11 -0.80
CA TYR A 50 9.78 22.52 0.32
C TYR A 50 9.39 23.21 1.66
N PRO A 51 9.15 22.47 2.77
CA PRO A 51 9.31 21.02 2.94
C PRO A 51 8.03 20.21 2.68
N PHE A 52 7.08 20.77 1.93
CA PHE A 52 5.83 20.14 1.48
C PHE A 52 4.86 19.74 2.60
N THR A 53 5.01 20.29 3.82
CA THR A 53 4.14 20.00 4.98
C THR A 53 2.67 20.19 4.61
N ARG A 54 2.35 21.29 3.92
CA ARG A 54 0.99 21.68 3.50
C ARG A 54 0.46 20.95 2.25
N GLY A 55 1.25 20.04 1.68
CA GLY A 55 0.91 19.28 0.47
C GLY A 55 1.93 19.43 -0.65
N VAL A 56 2.05 18.42 -1.50
CA VAL A 56 3.07 18.33 -2.57
C VAL A 56 2.72 19.11 -3.83
N TYR A 57 1.49 19.60 -3.98
CA TYR A 57 1.05 20.39 -5.13
C TYR A 57 0.52 21.76 -4.68
N PRO A 58 0.78 22.85 -5.42
CA PRO A 58 0.33 24.19 -5.02
C PRO A 58 -1.19 24.32 -4.83
N SER A 59 -1.97 23.71 -5.72
CA SER A 59 -3.44 23.77 -5.68
C SER A 59 -4.09 22.63 -4.90
N MET A 60 -3.37 21.55 -4.61
CA MET A 60 -3.94 20.29 -4.10
C MET A 60 -5.33 20.01 -4.72
N TYR A 61 -6.36 19.88 -3.88
CA TYR A 61 -7.72 19.54 -4.31
C TYR A 61 -8.53 20.69 -4.89
N THR A 62 -8.09 21.93 -4.72
CA THR A 62 -8.74 23.10 -5.36
C THR A 62 -8.60 23.06 -6.88
N GLY A 63 -7.57 22.37 -7.39
CA GLY A 63 -7.40 22.08 -8.81
C GLY A 63 -8.03 20.75 -9.21
N ARG A 64 -7.62 19.65 -8.57
CA ARG A 64 -8.13 18.31 -8.87
C ARG A 64 -8.23 17.48 -7.58
N PRO A 65 -9.38 16.83 -7.29
CA PRO A 65 -9.49 15.88 -6.19
C PRO A 65 -8.47 14.74 -6.28
N TRP A 66 -8.27 14.02 -5.18
CA TRP A 66 -7.48 12.79 -5.17
C TRP A 66 -8.06 11.74 -6.14
N THR A 67 -7.24 10.77 -6.53
CA THR A 67 -7.72 9.66 -7.35
C THR A 67 -8.53 8.70 -6.47
N MET A 68 -9.83 8.56 -6.75
CA MET A 68 -10.68 7.57 -6.10
C MET A 68 -10.37 6.18 -6.65
N ARG A 69 -9.51 5.42 -5.95
CA ARG A 69 -8.93 4.17 -6.45
C ARG A 69 -9.42 3.00 -5.60
N GLN A 70 -10.46 2.32 -6.07
CA GLN A 70 -10.95 1.11 -5.40
C GLN A 70 -10.09 -0.10 -5.76
N TYR A 71 -9.77 -0.88 -4.74
CA TYR A 71 -9.11 -2.17 -4.84
C TYR A 71 -10.13 -3.19 -5.32
N ALA A 72 -9.82 -3.88 -6.41
CA ALA A 72 -10.71 -4.81 -7.06
C ALA A 72 -9.91 -5.93 -7.73
N GLY A 73 -10.60 -7.00 -8.08
CA GLY A 73 -10.01 -8.19 -8.70
C GLY A 73 -10.12 -9.36 -7.75
N PHE A 74 -10.92 -10.36 -8.12
CA PHE A 74 -11.06 -11.63 -7.42
C PHE A 74 -11.64 -12.65 -8.41
N GLY A 75 -11.45 -13.93 -8.13
CA GLY A 75 -11.85 -15.00 -9.03
C GLY A 75 -11.03 -15.00 -10.32
N THR A 76 -11.71 -15.13 -11.46
CA THR A 76 -11.04 -15.22 -12.77
C THR A 76 -10.65 -13.85 -13.35
N ALA A 77 -9.69 -13.84 -14.27
CA ALA A 77 -9.31 -12.64 -15.03
C ALA A 77 -10.50 -12.02 -15.78
N LYS A 78 -11.42 -12.84 -16.27
CA LYS A 78 -12.62 -12.38 -16.99
C LYS A 78 -13.62 -11.67 -16.08
N GLU A 79 -13.89 -12.21 -14.90
CA GLU A 79 -14.78 -11.58 -13.91
C GLU A 79 -14.19 -10.26 -13.41
N SER A 80 -12.89 -10.27 -13.13
CA SER A 80 -12.14 -9.07 -12.74
C SER A 80 -12.17 -8.00 -13.84
N ASN A 81 -12.00 -8.38 -15.12
CA ASN A 81 -12.13 -7.46 -16.26
C ASN A 81 -13.53 -6.81 -16.33
N GLN A 82 -14.60 -7.60 -16.18
CA GLN A 82 -15.96 -7.08 -16.16
C GLN A 82 -16.14 -6.04 -15.04
N ARG A 83 -15.57 -6.32 -13.86
CA ARG A 83 -15.58 -5.38 -12.73
C ARG A 83 -14.81 -4.10 -13.05
N TYR A 84 -13.65 -4.20 -13.69
CA TYR A 84 -12.87 -3.04 -14.08
C TYR A 84 -13.61 -2.15 -15.08
N LYS A 85 -14.24 -2.75 -16.10
CA LYS A 85 -15.10 -2.03 -17.06
C LYS A 85 -16.24 -1.28 -16.36
N GLN A 86 -16.89 -1.91 -15.37
CA GLN A 86 -17.92 -1.24 -14.55
C GLN A 86 -17.35 -0.08 -13.72
N LEU A 87 -16.18 -0.24 -13.09
CA LEU A 87 -15.57 0.81 -12.29
C LEU A 87 -15.19 2.02 -13.16
N VAL A 88 -14.59 1.78 -14.34
CA VAL A 88 -14.26 2.83 -15.32
C VAL A 88 -15.53 3.55 -15.78
N ALA A 89 -16.58 2.80 -16.13
CA ALA A 89 -17.88 3.38 -16.52
C ALA A 89 -18.53 4.21 -15.41
N ASN A 90 -18.28 3.87 -14.14
CA ASN A 90 -18.77 4.60 -12.96
C ASN A 90 -17.88 5.79 -12.56
N GLY A 91 -16.90 6.15 -13.38
CA GLY A 91 -16.10 7.36 -13.23
C GLY A 91 -14.86 7.20 -12.33
N THR A 92 -14.37 5.98 -12.08
CA THR A 92 -13.02 5.85 -11.48
C THR A 92 -11.96 6.30 -12.48
N GLY A 93 -11.00 7.09 -12.02
CA GLY A 93 -9.83 7.52 -12.80
C GLY A 93 -8.65 6.53 -12.72
N GLY A 94 -8.78 5.42 -12.00
CA GLY A 94 -7.70 4.46 -11.87
C GLY A 94 -8.15 3.09 -11.34
N LEU A 95 -7.55 2.04 -11.87
CA LEU A 95 -7.78 0.66 -11.45
C LEU A 95 -6.79 0.26 -10.36
N SER A 96 -7.17 -0.65 -9.47
CA SER A 96 -6.22 -1.29 -8.58
C SER A 96 -6.47 -2.78 -8.53
N VAL A 97 -5.48 -3.55 -8.98
CA VAL A 97 -5.56 -5.00 -9.14
C VAL A 97 -5.08 -5.68 -7.86
N ALA A 98 -5.93 -6.57 -7.35
CA ALA A 98 -5.61 -7.54 -6.30
C ALA A 98 -5.33 -8.91 -6.93
N PHE A 99 -4.20 -9.52 -6.60
CA PHE A 99 -3.82 -10.85 -7.08
C PHE A 99 -4.04 -11.91 -6.00
N ASP A 100 -4.25 -13.16 -6.37
CA ASP A 100 -4.35 -14.25 -5.40
C ASP A 100 -3.00 -14.56 -4.71
N LEU A 101 -3.03 -15.40 -3.67
CA LEU A 101 -1.80 -15.76 -2.94
C LEU A 101 -0.79 -16.51 -3.83
N PRO A 102 -1.18 -17.51 -4.66
CA PRO A 102 -0.27 -18.17 -5.58
C PRO A 102 0.50 -17.20 -6.48
N THR A 103 -0.19 -16.27 -7.14
CA THR A 103 0.42 -15.25 -7.99
C THR A 103 1.39 -14.38 -7.18
N GLN A 104 0.98 -13.94 -5.98
CA GLN A 104 1.81 -13.10 -5.10
C GLN A 104 3.08 -13.82 -4.62
N MET A 105 3.01 -15.13 -4.43
CA MET A 105 4.12 -15.99 -4.02
C MET A 105 4.92 -16.53 -5.21
N GLY A 106 4.58 -16.16 -6.45
CA GLY A 106 5.28 -16.59 -7.65
C GLY A 106 5.08 -18.08 -7.98
N HIS A 107 3.89 -18.61 -7.72
CA HIS A 107 3.50 -19.97 -8.04
C HIS A 107 2.40 -19.96 -9.10
N ASP A 108 2.48 -20.92 -10.02
CA ASP A 108 1.39 -21.20 -10.94
C ASP A 108 0.23 -21.87 -10.19
N SER A 109 -0.98 -21.69 -10.71
CA SER A 109 -2.23 -22.21 -10.15
C SER A 109 -2.29 -23.73 -10.02
N ASP A 110 -1.48 -24.47 -10.79
CA ASP A 110 -1.39 -25.94 -10.71
C ASP A 110 -0.28 -26.46 -9.78
N ALA A 111 0.44 -25.56 -9.10
CA ALA A 111 1.44 -25.95 -8.10
C ALA A 111 0.77 -26.56 -6.87
N ALA A 112 1.37 -27.59 -6.28
CA ALA A 112 0.81 -28.26 -5.10
C ALA A 112 0.59 -27.31 -3.90
N ILE A 113 1.43 -26.28 -3.75
CA ILE A 113 1.31 -25.26 -2.69
C ILE A 113 0.17 -24.26 -2.94
N ALA A 114 -0.34 -24.16 -4.17
CA ALA A 114 -1.39 -23.23 -4.56
C ALA A 114 -2.80 -23.75 -4.29
N HIS A 115 -2.95 -25.05 -4.03
CA HIS A 115 -4.23 -25.72 -3.86
C HIS A 115 -5.13 -25.06 -2.81
N GLY A 116 -6.35 -24.71 -3.19
CA GLY A 116 -7.35 -24.05 -2.33
C GLY A 116 -7.17 -22.54 -2.16
N GLU A 117 -6.14 -21.94 -2.76
CA GLU A 117 -5.87 -20.50 -2.69
C GLU A 117 -6.00 -19.77 -4.05
N VAL A 118 -6.16 -20.51 -5.15
CA VAL A 118 -6.32 -19.96 -6.50
C VAL A 118 -7.59 -19.13 -6.61
N GLY A 119 -7.45 -17.88 -7.03
CA GLY A 119 -8.57 -16.95 -7.24
C GLY A 119 -9.30 -16.47 -5.97
N LYS A 120 -8.87 -16.91 -4.77
CA LYS A 120 -9.63 -16.77 -3.52
C LYS A 120 -9.62 -15.36 -2.93
N VAL A 121 -8.45 -14.73 -2.90
CA VAL A 121 -8.25 -13.38 -2.31
C VAL A 121 -7.91 -12.32 -3.36
N GLY A 122 -7.89 -12.71 -4.63
CA GLY A 122 -7.53 -11.86 -5.75
C GLY A 122 -7.62 -12.63 -7.07
N VAL A 123 -7.26 -11.98 -8.17
CA VAL A 123 -7.27 -12.63 -9.49
C VAL A 123 -6.07 -13.58 -9.65
N ALA A 124 -6.32 -14.76 -10.21
CA ALA A 124 -5.27 -15.72 -10.58
C ALA A 124 -4.60 -15.32 -11.91
N ILE A 125 -3.28 -15.17 -11.92
CA ILE A 125 -2.48 -14.84 -13.11
C ILE A 125 -1.27 -15.78 -13.17
N ASP A 126 -1.26 -16.69 -14.15
CA ASP A 126 -0.13 -17.60 -14.39
C ASP A 126 0.69 -17.17 -15.62
N SER A 127 0.11 -16.39 -16.53
CA SER A 127 0.73 -16.12 -17.83
C SER A 127 0.24 -14.83 -18.48
N ILE A 128 0.88 -14.47 -19.60
CA ILE A 128 0.43 -13.36 -20.46
C ILE A 128 -1.01 -13.54 -20.97
N GLU A 129 -1.51 -14.77 -21.16
CA GLU A 129 -2.90 -15.00 -21.60
C GLU A 129 -3.91 -14.53 -20.54
N ASP A 130 -3.58 -14.67 -19.25
CA ASP A 130 -4.43 -14.18 -18.16
C ASP A 130 -4.46 -12.66 -18.12
N MET A 131 -3.30 -12.03 -18.29
CA MET A 131 -3.19 -10.57 -18.35
C MET A 131 -3.93 -9.99 -19.57
N ARG A 132 -3.92 -10.67 -20.72
CA ARG A 132 -4.74 -10.30 -21.88
C ARG A 132 -6.23 -10.31 -21.54
N LEU A 133 -6.72 -11.36 -20.89
CA LEU A 133 -8.12 -11.44 -20.47
C LEU A 133 -8.46 -10.36 -19.43
N LEU A 134 -7.56 -10.13 -18.47
CA LEU A 134 -7.75 -9.15 -17.40
C LEU A 134 -7.92 -7.73 -17.95
N PHE A 135 -7.17 -7.38 -18.99
CA PHE A 135 -7.14 -6.04 -19.57
C PHE A 135 -7.85 -5.90 -20.92
N ASP A 136 -8.54 -6.95 -21.38
CA ASP A 136 -9.29 -6.94 -22.64
C ASP A 136 -10.26 -5.75 -22.72
N GLY A 137 -10.12 -4.95 -23.78
CA GLY A 137 -10.97 -3.81 -24.07
C GLY A 137 -10.88 -2.63 -23.09
N LEU A 138 -9.83 -2.55 -22.26
CA LEU A 138 -9.57 -1.38 -21.40
C LEU A 138 -8.56 -0.41 -22.06
N PRO A 139 -8.77 0.92 -21.97
CA PRO A 139 -7.86 1.91 -22.56
C PRO A 139 -6.64 2.16 -21.65
N LEU A 140 -5.57 1.39 -21.84
CA LEU A 140 -4.39 1.37 -20.96
C LEU A 140 -3.52 2.65 -21.02
N ASP A 141 -3.73 3.51 -22.01
CA ASP A 141 -3.13 4.84 -22.14
C ASP A 141 -3.93 5.95 -21.42
N GLU A 142 -5.20 5.70 -21.11
CA GLU A 142 -6.08 6.66 -20.43
C GLU A 142 -6.28 6.36 -18.95
N VAL A 143 -6.25 5.07 -18.57
CA VAL A 143 -6.55 4.62 -17.21
C VAL A 143 -5.27 4.24 -16.46
N SER A 144 -5.02 4.92 -15.34
CA SER A 144 -3.89 4.59 -14.47
C SER A 144 -4.14 3.28 -13.72
N THR A 145 -3.26 2.29 -13.87
CA THR A 145 -3.41 0.97 -13.23
C THR A 145 -2.42 0.78 -12.08
N SER A 146 -2.94 0.52 -10.89
CA SER A 146 -2.13 0.11 -9.73
C SER A 146 -2.18 -1.42 -9.59
N MET A 147 -1.06 -2.05 -9.29
CA MET A 147 -0.93 -3.48 -9.08
C MET A 147 -0.32 -3.73 -7.70
N THR A 148 -1.10 -4.32 -6.80
CA THR A 148 -0.63 -4.66 -5.43
C THR A 148 0.11 -5.99 -5.47
N ILE A 149 1.35 -5.90 -5.94
CA ILE A 149 2.23 -7.03 -6.17
C ILE A 149 3.66 -6.64 -5.79
N ASN A 150 4.39 -7.57 -5.17
CA ASN A 150 5.68 -7.31 -4.54
C ASN A 150 6.78 -8.21 -5.09
N ALA A 151 6.99 -9.41 -4.54
CA ALA A 151 8.09 -10.28 -4.97
C ALA A 151 8.08 -10.60 -6.48
N PRO A 152 6.93 -10.81 -7.15
CA PRO A 152 6.87 -10.97 -8.60
C PRO A 152 6.52 -9.67 -9.35
N ALA A 153 6.70 -8.48 -8.75
CA ALA A 153 6.26 -7.22 -9.35
C ALA A 153 6.87 -6.93 -10.73
N ALA A 154 8.15 -7.30 -10.94
CA ALA A 154 8.83 -7.16 -12.22
C ALA A 154 8.06 -7.85 -13.36
N LEU A 155 7.72 -9.12 -13.17
CA LEU A 155 7.10 -9.90 -14.25
C LEU A 155 5.65 -9.47 -14.52
N LEU A 156 4.88 -9.08 -13.50
CA LEU A 156 3.52 -8.55 -13.70
C LEU A 156 3.53 -7.18 -14.39
N LEU A 157 4.51 -6.31 -14.09
CA LEU A 157 4.74 -5.07 -14.84
C LEU A 157 5.05 -5.36 -16.32
N LEU A 158 5.95 -6.31 -16.59
CA LEU A 158 6.33 -6.65 -17.95
C LEU A 158 5.17 -7.29 -18.73
N MET A 159 4.37 -8.16 -18.11
CA MET A 159 3.16 -8.69 -18.73
C MET A 159 2.15 -7.57 -19.04
N TYR A 160 1.95 -6.61 -18.12
CA TYR A 160 1.10 -5.45 -18.36
C TYR A 160 1.60 -4.62 -19.55
N GLN A 161 2.91 -4.35 -19.61
CA GLN A 161 3.52 -3.65 -20.73
C GLN A 161 3.34 -4.40 -22.06
N LEU A 162 3.54 -5.72 -22.07
CA LEU A 162 3.35 -6.55 -23.27
C LEU A 162 1.91 -6.49 -23.78
N VAL A 163 0.92 -6.58 -22.89
CA VAL A 163 -0.51 -6.43 -23.26
C VAL A 163 -0.79 -5.03 -23.81
N ALA A 164 -0.19 -3.98 -23.23
CA ALA A 164 -0.32 -2.63 -23.76
C ALA A 164 0.28 -2.51 -25.17
N GLU A 165 1.49 -3.06 -25.39
CA GLU A 165 2.16 -3.08 -26.70
C GLU A 165 1.34 -3.83 -27.76
N GLU A 166 0.74 -4.98 -27.41
CA GLU A 166 -0.16 -5.74 -28.27
C GLU A 166 -1.42 -4.94 -28.67
N ASN A 167 -1.88 -4.06 -27.79
CA ASN A 167 -2.99 -3.14 -28.03
C ASN A 167 -2.57 -1.83 -28.72
N GLY A 168 -1.30 -1.71 -29.16
CA GLY A 168 -0.77 -0.53 -29.84
C GLY A 168 -0.44 0.64 -28.91
N VAL A 169 -0.37 0.42 -27.60
CA VAL A 169 0.01 1.42 -26.60
C VAL A 169 1.48 1.22 -26.21
N PRO A 170 2.39 2.15 -26.57
CA PRO A 170 3.80 2.05 -26.22
C PRO A 170 4.04 2.29 -24.71
N GLY A 171 5.15 1.75 -24.19
CA GLY A 171 5.51 1.82 -22.76
C GLY A 171 5.65 3.25 -22.20
N ASP A 172 5.95 4.24 -23.04
CA ASP A 172 6.04 5.65 -22.63
C ASP A 172 4.66 6.32 -22.41
N LYS A 173 3.56 5.63 -22.77
CA LYS A 173 2.18 6.11 -22.57
C LYS A 173 1.49 5.50 -21.37
N ILE A 174 1.85 4.28 -20.97
CA ILE A 174 1.19 3.63 -19.84
C ILE A 174 1.52 4.33 -18.52
N THR A 175 0.52 4.42 -17.64
CA THR A 175 0.66 5.04 -16.33
C THR A 175 0.13 4.10 -15.26
N GLY A 176 0.80 4.07 -14.12
CA GLY A 176 0.45 3.09 -13.10
C GLY A 176 1.44 3.01 -11.96
N THR A 177 1.23 2.01 -11.11
CA THR A 177 2.06 1.73 -9.95
C THR A 177 2.17 0.22 -9.78
N ILE A 178 3.35 -0.29 -9.50
CA ILE A 178 3.52 -1.59 -8.84
C ILE A 178 3.89 -1.34 -7.38
N GLN A 179 3.40 -2.16 -6.45
CA GLN A 179 3.72 -1.97 -5.04
C GLN A 179 5.22 -2.19 -4.78
N ASN A 180 5.78 -3.31 -5.24
CA ASN A 180 7.22 -3.55 -5.37
C ASN A 180 8.04 -3.23 -4.10
N ASP A 181 7.43 -3.35 -2.92
CA ASP A 181 8.06 -3.05 -1.65
C ASP A 181 8.23 -4.36 -0.89
N VAL A 182 9.42 -4.95 -0.99
CA VAL A 182 9.74 -6.25 -0.41
C VAL A 182 10.17 -6.17 1.06
N LEU A 183 10.71 -5.04 1.52
CA LEU A 183 11.16 -4.87 2.91
C LEU A 183 9.99 -5.02 3.89
N LYS A 184 8.84 -4.39 3.61
CA LYS A 184 7.62 -4.61 4.39
C LYS A 184 7.07 -6.04 4.33
N GLU A 185 7.42 -6.85 3.33
CA GLU A 185 7.02 -8.27 3.27
C GLU A 185 7.67 -9.05 4.40
N TYR A 186 8.93 -8.76 4.70
CA TYR A 186 9.67 -9.40 5.79
C TYR A 186 9.21 -8.89 7.16
N ILE A 187 8.71 -7.66 7.23
CA ILE A 187 8.25 -7.02 8.49
C ILE A 187 6.84 -7.48 8.87
N ALA A 188 5.87 -7.41 7.95
CA ALA A 188 4.45 -7.44 8.30
C ALA A 188 3.53 -8.26 7.38
N ARG A 189 3.89 -8.46 6.10
CA ARG A 189 2.93 -9.00 5.10
C ARG A 189 3.15 -10.46 4.69
N GLY A 190 4.40 -10.91 4.60
CA GLY A 190 4.73 -12.33 4.43
C GLY A 190 4.73 -12.87 2.99
N THR A 191 4.60 -12.05 1.95
CA THR A 191 4.58 -12.51 0.53
C THR A 191 5.89 -12.28 -0.21
N TYR A 192 6.98 -12.78 0.37
CA TYR A 192 8.33 -12.75 -0.20
C TYR A 192 8.64 -14.02 -0.99
N ILE A 193 9.65 -13.94 -1.88
CA ILE A 193 10.22 -15.10 -2.58
C ILE A 193 11.71 -15.21 -2.30
N TYR A 194 12.48 -14.20 -2.68
CA TYR A 194 13.95 -14.22 -2.60
C TYR A 194 14.47 -13.60 -1.30
N PRO A 195 15.74 -13.86 -0.91
CA PRO A 195 16.37 -13.18 0.22
C PRO A 195 16.52 -11.65 -0.01
N PRO A 196 16.69 -10.84 1.06
CA PRO A 196 16.65 -9.39 0.97
C PRO A 196 17.59 -8.77 -0.07
N ALA A 197 18.83 -9.25 -0.17
CA ALA A 197 19.82 -8.69 -1.10
C ALA A 197 19.40 -8.84 -2.57
N GLN A 198 18.88 -10.00 -2.96
CA GLN A 198 18.43 -10.28 -4.32
C GLN A 198 17.11 -9.57 -4.62
N SER A 199 16.22 -9.45 -3.65
CA SER A 199 15.00 -8.65 -3.78
C SER A 199 15.32 -7.16 -3.98
N LEU A 200 16.30 -6.61 -3.26
CA LEU A 200 16.77 -5.23 -3.46
C LEU A 200 17.38 -5.03 -4.85
N ARG A 201 18.19 -6.00 -5.34
CA ARG A 201 18.70 -5.97 -6.72
C ARG A 201 17.55 -5.90 -7.73
N LEU A 202 16.53 -6.74 -7.59
CA LEU A 202 15.39 -6.74 -8.51
C LEU A 202 14.66 -5.39 -8.51
N ILE A 203 14.54 -4.74 -7.36
CA ILE A 203 13.95 -3.39 -7.25
C ILE A 203 14.80 -2.35 -8.00
N THR A 204 16.13 -2.39 -7.86
CA THR A 204 17.00 -1.46 -8.60
C THR A 204 16.99 -1.71 -10.11
N ASP A 205 16.86 -2.97 -10.53
CA ASP A 205 16.68 -3.33 -11.94
C ASP A 205 15.35 -2.78 -12.49
N ILE A 206 14.28 -2.86 -11.71
CA ILE A 206 12.98 -2.24 -12.03
C ILE A 206 13.13 -0.73 -12.19
N PHE A 207 13.85 -0.04 -11.29
CA PHE A 207 14.04 1.41 -11.38
C PHE A 207 14.76 1.81 -12.67
N ALA A 208 15.85 1.11 -12.99
CA ALA A 208 16.62 1.34 -14.22
C ALA A 208 15.78 1.05 -15.48
N TYR A 209 15.00 -0.02 -15.48
CA TYR A 209 14.13 -0.39 -16.59
C TYR A 209 12.99 0.61 -16.79
N CYS A 210 12.27 0.98 -15.72
CA CYS A 210 11.17 1.94 -15.78
C CYS A 210 11.65 3.31 -16.28
N LYS A 211 12.84 3.77 -15.90
CA LYS A 211 13.43 5.02 -16.41
C LYS A 211 13.50 5.01 -17.95
N SER A 212 13.92 3.89 -18.54
CA SER A 212 14.19 3.77 -19.97
C SER A 212 12.95 3.43 -20.79
N GLU A 213 12.17 2.44 -20.34
CA GLU A 213 11.12 1.81 -21.14
C GLU A 213 9.71 2.25 -20.74
N VAL A 214 9.52 2.64 -19.46
CA VAL A 214 8.19 2.92 -18.87
C VAL A 214 8.20 4.19 -18.00
N PRO A 215 8.69 5.33 -18.51
CA PRO A 215 9.09 6.49 -17.69
C PRO A 215 7.96 7.20 -16.93
N ARG A 216 6.69 6.81 -17.15
CA ARG A 216 5.51 7.33 -16.47
C ARG A 216 5.00 6.43 -15.34
N TRP A 217 5.62 5.27 -15.15
CA TRP A 217 5.27 4.32 -14.11
C TRP A 217 5.84 4.72 -12.75
N ASN A 218 5.05 4.61 -11.68
CA ASN A 218 5.57 4.67 -10.32
C ASN A 218 6.15 3.29 -9.98
N SER A 219 7.48 3.22 -9.89
CA SER A 219 8.23 1.95 -9.84
C SER A 219 8.15 1.23 -8.48
N ILE A 220 7.64 1.91 -7.46
CA ILE A 220 7.43 1.37 -6.11
C ILE A 220 6.37 2.20 -5.37
N SER A 221 5.67 1.55 -4.46
CA SER A 221 4.81 2.16 -3.45
C SER A 221 5.30 1.73 -2.07
N ILE A 222 6.15 2.54 -1.45
CA ILE A 222 6.79 2.28 -0.14
C ILE A 222 5.72 2.36 0.96
N SER A 223 5.46 1.27 1.65
CA SER A 223 4.15 0.96 2.24
C SER A 223 4.19 0.76 3.76
N GLY A 224 3.61 1.72 4.49
CA GLY A 224 3.30 1.61 5.92
C GLY A 224 1.97 0.93 6.24
N TYR A 225 1.02 0.92 5.30
CA TYR A 225 -0.33 0.35 5.51
C TYR A 225 -0.30 -1.02 6.19
N HIS A 226 0.48 -1.96 5.66
CA HIS A 226 0.57 -3.33 6.17
C HIS A 226 1.17 -3.42 7.57
N MET A 227 2.15 -2.56 7.88
CA MET A 227 2.73 -2.49 9.22
C MET A 227 1.70 -1.97 10.22
N ALA A 228 0.91 -0.97 9.82
CA ALA A 228 -0.17 -0.45 10.64
C ALA A 228 -1.32 -1.45 10.83
N GLU A 229 -1.69 -2.22 9.80
CA GLU A 229 -2.67 -3.31 9.93
C GLU A 229 -2.15 -4.45 10.82
N ALA A 230 -0.84 -4.68 10.85
CA ALA A 230 -0.19 -5.63 11.76
C ALA A 230 -0.08 -5.11 13.22
N GLY A 231 -0.34 -3.81 13.45
CA GLY A 231 -0.43 -3.22 14.79
C GLY A 231 0.51 -2.04 15.06
N ALA A 232 1.30 -1.58 14.08
CA ALA A 232 2.16 -0.41 14.26
C ALA A 232 1.35 0.81 14.69
N THR A 233 1.89 1.63 15.57
CA THR A 233 1.34 2.97 15.87
C THR A 233 1.57 3.94 14.70
N PRO A 234 0.85 5.08 14.64
CA PRO A 234 1.08 6.09 13.60
C PRO A 234 2.54 6.54 13.45
N ALA A 235 3.27 6.74 14.56
CA ALA A 235 4.69 7.08 14.53
C ALA A 235 5.57 5.93 14.01
N GLN A 236 5.33 4.69 14.47
CA GLN A 236 6.04 3.50 13.97
C GLN A 236 5.81 3.27 12.47
N GLU A 237 4.57 3.46 12.00
CA GLU A 237 4.23 3.34 10.59
C GLU A 237 5.13 4.23 9.73
N ILE A 238 5.19 5.53 10.00
CA ILE A 238 5.99 6.43 9.16
C ILE A 238 7.49 6.23 9.37
N ALA A 239 7.95 5.91 10.59
CA ALA A 239 9.36 5.67 10.86
C ALA A 239 9.90 4.51 10.03
N PHE A 240 9.24 3.34 10.11
CA PHE A 240 9.69 2.14 9.43
C PHE A 240 9.50 2.24 7.91
N THR A 241 8.41 2.88 7.46
CA THR A 241 8.20 3.12 6.02
C THR A 241 9.27 4.04 5.42
N LEU A 242 9.64 5.12 6.13
CA LEU A 242 10.66 6.05 5.64
C LEU A 242 12.06 5.44 5.70
N ALA A 243 12.35 4.61 6.70
CA ALA A 243 13.60 3.84 6.76
C ALA A 243 13.71 2.86 5.58
N ASP A 244 12.63 2.14 5.23
CA ASP A 244 12.61 1.29 4.03
C ASP A 244 12.82 2.14 2.76
N GLY A 245 12.18 3.30 2.66
CA GLY A 245 12.36 4.23 1.55
C GLY A 245 13.81 4.71 1.38
N ILE A 246 14.47 5.04 2.48
CA ILE A 246 15.89 5.42 2.51
C ILE A 246 16.76 4.28 2.01
N GLU A 247 16.50 3.04 2.44
CA GLU A 247 17.24 1.86 1.99
C GLU A 247 17.09 1.62 0.49
N TYR A 248 15.89 1.79 -0.07
CA TYR A 248 15.68 1.69 -1.52
C TYR A 248 16.45 2.76 -2.30
N VAL A 249 16.49 4.00 -1.81
CA VAL A 249 17.28 5.07 -2.44
C VAL A 249 18.78 4.75 -2.36
N ARG A 250 19.27 4.29 -1.20
CA ARG A 250 20.68 3.85 -1.02
C ARG A 250 21.04 2.71 -1.97
N ALA A 251 20.17 1.70 -2.10
CA ALA A 251 20.38 0.57 -3.01
C ALA A 251 20.47 1.04 -4.47
N ALA A 252 19.56 1.92 -4.90
CA ALA A 252 19.54 2.47 -6.26
C ALA A 252 20.77 3.33 -6.58
N VAL A 253 21.19 4.21 -5.66
CA VAL A 253 22.40 5.02 -5.81
C VAL A 253 23.65 4.13 -5.83
N LYS A 254 23.71 3.10 -4.99
CA LYS A 254 24.80 2.11 -4.99
C LYS A 254 24.87 1.33 -6.31
N ALA A 255 23.73 1.07 -6.94
CA ALA A 255 23.64 0.49 -8.28
C ALA A 255 24.00 1.47 -9.42
N GLY A 256 24.35 2.72 -9.10
CA GLY A 256 24.80 3.73 -10.06
C GLY A 256 23.69 4.57 -10.68
N LEU A 257 22.46 4.54 -10.13
CA LEU A 257 21.39 5.43 -10.57
C LEU A 257 21.53 6.81 -9.94
N ASP A 258 21.36 7.86 -10.74
CA ASP A 258 21.22 9.22 -10.24
C ASP A 258 19.90 9.36 -9.47
N VAL A 259 19.93 10.03 -8.31
CA VAL A 259 18.75 10.15 -7.44
C VAL A 259 17.56 10.78 -8.16
N ASP A 260 17.78 11.81 -8.98
CA ASP A 260 16.71 12.54 -9.67
C ASP A 260 16.17 11.79 -10.91
N ASP A 261 16.85 10.74 -11.34
CA ASP A 261 16.38 9.88 -12.41
C ASP A 261 15.18 9.03 -11.98
N PHE A 262 15.21 8.49 -10.76
CA PHE A 262 14.19 7.55 -10.27
C PHE A 262 13.33 8.12 -9.12
N ALA A 263 13.84 9.00 -8.26
CA ALA A 263 13.13 9.45 -7.06
C ALA A 263 11.77 10.11 -7.36
N LYS A 264 11.68 10.84 -8.49
CA LYS A 264 10.42 11.41 -9.01
C LYS A 264 9.35 10.38 -9.38
N ARG A 265 9.61 9.08 -9.28
CA ARG A 265 8.67 7.95 -9.49
C ARG A 265 8.46 7.10 -8.24
N LEU A 266 9.11 7.43 -7.13
CA LEU A 266 8.79 6.84 -5.83
C LEU A 266 7.42 7.35 -5.37
N SER A 267 6.63 6.42 -4.84
CA SER A 267 5.36 6.72 -4.20
C SER A 267 5.27 5.96 -2.88
N PHE A 268 4.32 6.34 -2.04
CA PHE A 268 4.15 5.79 -0.70
C PHE A 268 2.73 5.29 -0.49
N PHE A 269 2.51 4.48 0.54
CA PHE A 269 1.20 3.96 0.87
C PHE A 269 1.00 3.82 2.38
N PHE A 270 0.02 4.53 2.92
CA PHE A 270 -0.25 4.57 4.36
C PHE A 270 -1.68 4.17 4.70
N VAL A 271 -1.91 3.80 5.96
CA VAL A 271 -3.26 3.64 6.50
C VAL A 271 -3.88 5.00 6.86
N SER A 272 -5.21 5.07 6.91
CA SER A 272 -5.95 6.12 7.60
C SER A 272 -6.85 5.53 8.69
N ARG A 273 -6.63 5.95 9.93
CA ARG A 273 -7.38 5.50 11.13
C ARG A 273 -8.50 6.46 11.51
N THR A 274 -9.31 6.04 12.49
CA THR A 274 -10.40 6.87 13.03
C THR A 274 -9.90 8.08 13.85
N THR A 275 -8.62 8.11 14.22
CA THR A 275 -7.95 9.19 14.96
C THR A 275 -7.53 10.35 14.05
N ILE A 276 -8.52 11.12 13.57
CA ILE A 276 -8.34 12.19 12.56
C ILE A 276 -7.11 13.08 12.81
N LEU A 277 -6.94 13.60 14.03
CA LEU A 277 -5.89 14.58 14.31
C LEU A 277 -4.48 14.00 14.17
N GLU A 278 -4.25 12.81 14.72
CA GLU A 278 -2.95 12.15 14.65
C GLU A 278 -2.65 11.64 13.24
N GLU A 279 -3.66 11.14 12.52
CA GLU A 279 -3.49 10.71 11.13
C GLU A 279 -3.12 11.88 10.22
N VAL A 280 -3.76 13.04 10.37
CA VAL A 280 -3.41 14.25 9.61
C VAL A 280 -1.98 14.71 9.96
N ALA A 281 -1.63 14.72 11.25
CA ALA A 281 -0.28 15.06 11.70
C ALA A 281 0.78 14.11 11.13
N LYS A 282 0.51 12.80 11.15
CA LYS A 282 1.35 11.74 10.57
C LYS A 282 1.67 12.00 9.11
N PHE A 283 0.67 12.30 8.28
CA PHE A 283 0.91 12.56 6.85
C PHE A 283 1.73 13.82 6.60
N ARG A 284 1.53 14.87 7.41
CA ARG A 284 2.30 16.12 7.34
C ARG A 284 3.76 15.89 7.75
N ALA A 285 3.97 15.19 8.87
CA ALA A 285 5.29 14.82 9.37
C ALA A 285 6.07 13.98 8.36
N ALA A 286 5.43 12.95 7.78
CA ALA A 286 6.08 12.09 6.79
C ALA A 286 6.62 12.87 5.58
N ARG A 287 5.83 13.83 5.06
CA ARG A 287 6.28 14.70 3.94
C ARG A 287 7.51 15.52 4.31
N ARG A 288 7.52 16.11 5.50
CA ARG A 288 8.61 16.96 5.99
C ARG A 288 9.90 16.17 6.21
N ILE A 289 9.80 14.99 6.83
CA ILE A 289 10.95 14.08 7.03
C ILE A 289 11.52 13.67 5.67
N TRP A 290 10.68 13.16 4.76
CA TRP A 290 11.14 12.70 3.45
C TRP A 290 11.81 13.79 2.63
N ALA A 291 11.22 14.99 2.59
CA ALA A 291 11.78 16.12 1.85
C ALA A 291 13.17 16.51 2.36
N GLN A 292 13.36 16.51 3.68
CA GLN A 292 14.65 16.77 4.32
C GLN A 292 15.68 15.69 3.98
N VAL A 293 15.34 14.41 4.16
CA VAL A 293 16.21 13.28 3.85
C VAL A 293 16.68 13.33 2.39
N MET A 294 15.75 13.48 1.43
CA MET A 294 16.09 13.52 0.02
C MET A 294 17.01 14.68 -0.36
N ARG A 295 16.82 15.86 0.25
CA ARG A 295 17.65 17.03 0.00
C ARG A 295 19.01 16.94 0.69
N ASP A 296 19.02 16.58 1.97
CA ASP A 296 20.17 16.75 2.85
C ASP A 296 21.11 15.53 2.83
N GLU A 297 20.56 14.31 2.73
CA GLU A 297 21.36 13.07 2.67
C GLU A 297 21.71 12.67 1.23
N PHE A 298 20.75 12.76 0.31
CA PHE A 298 20.93 12.32 -1.08
C PHE A 298 21.22 13.44 -2.07
N GLY A 299 21.15 14.71 -1.63
CA GLY A 299 21.48 15.85 -2.49
C GLY A 299 20.53 16.05 -3.67
N ALA A 300 19.28 15.57 -3.58
CA ALA A 300 18.31 15.66 -4.68
C ALA A 300 18.04 17.12 -5.07
N GLN A 301 18.18 17.44 -6.36
CA GLN A 301 18.06 18.80 -6.90
C GLN A 301 16.68 19.05 -7.51
N ASP A 302 16.04 18.04 -8.09
CA ASP A 302 14.66 18.16 -8.59
C ASP A 302 13.68 18.19 -7.40
N PRO A 303 12.86 19.26 -7.23
CA PRO A 303 11.84 19.31 -6.19
C PRO A 303 10.89 18.10 -6.20
N LYS A 304 10.64 17.47 -7.36
CA LYS A 304 9.80 16.27 -7.47
C LYS A 304 10.40 15.04 -6.79
N SER A 305 11.72 14.96 -6.69
CA SER A 305 12.42 13.89 -5.99
C SER A 305 12.27 14.00 -4.47
N GLN A 306 12.00 15.21 -3.98
CA GLN A 306 11.78 15.51 -2.56
C GLN A 306 10.30 15.35 -2.15
N MET A 307 9.39 15.14 -3.11
CA MET A 307 7.94 15.02 -2.84
C MET A 307 7.58 13.61 -2.37
N LEU A 308 6.95 13.52 -1.19
CA LEU A 308 6.28 12.30 -0.75
C LEU A 308 4.84 12.30 -1.28
N ARG A 309 4.62 11.61 -2.41
CA ARG A 309 3.27 11.33 -2.94
C ARG A 309 2.78 9.99 -2.42
N PHE A 310 1.58 9.94 -1.87
CA PHE A 310 1.07 8.73 -1.24
C PHE A 310 -0.34 8.34 -1.63
N HIS A 311 -0.56 7.03 -1.68
CA HIS A 311 -1.86 6.40 -1.58
C HIS A 311 -2.25 6.25 -0.10
N THR A 312 -3.54 6.23 0.17
CA THR A 312 -4.07 5.93 1.49
C THR A 312 -5.16 4.88 1.39
N GLN A 313 -5.20 3.96 2.35
CA GLN A 313 -6.30 3.03 2.52
C GLN A 313 -6.84 3.18 3.94
N THR A 314 -8.16 3.16 4.09
CA THR A 314 -8.79 3.18 5.40
C THR A 314 -8.42 1.93 6.21
N ALA A 315 -8.30 2.02 7.54
CA ALA A 315 -7.84 0.90 8.37
C ALA A 315 -8.83 -0.27 8.38
N GLY A 316 -8.43 -1.42 7.83
CA GLY A 316 -9.23 -2.64 7.79
C GLY A 316 -9.31 -3.30 9.16
N VAL A 317 -8.18 -3.30 9.89
CA VAL A 317 -8.07 -3.80 11.27
C VAL A 317 -9.02 -3.12 12.27
N GLN A 318 -9.53 -1.93 11.95
CA GLN A 318 -10.51 -1.21 12.77
C GLN A 318 -11.99 -1.51 12.41
N LEU A 319 -12.24 -2.31 11.38
CA LEU A 319 -13.59 -2.67 10.93
C LEU A 319 -14.06 -3.94 11.65
N THR A 320 -15.33 -3.97 12.03
CA THR A 320 -15.87 -5.00 12.92
C THR A 320 -16.80 -5.95 12.18
N ALA A 321 -16.73 -7.23 12.53
CA ALA A 321 -17.68 -8.25 12.06
C ALA A 321 -19.08 -8.04 12.68
N GLN A 322 -19.11 -7.59 13.93
CA GLN A 322 -20.33 -7.22 14.64
C GLN A 322 -20.82 -5.86 14.16
N GLN A 323 -22.13 -5.75 13.91
CA GLN A 323 -22.78 -4.52 13.42
C GLN A 323 -22.03 -3.90 12.22
N PRO A 324 -21.82 -4.65 11.12
CA PRO A 324 -20.91 -4.25 10.05
C PRO A 324 -21.31 -2.93 9.37
N GLU A 325 -22.58 -2.53 9.39
CA GLU A 325 -23.03 -1.22 8.90
C GLU A 325 -22.37 -0.04 9.63
N VAL A 326 -21.95 -0.21 10.89
CA VAL A 326 -21.21 0.82 11.65
C VAL A 326 -19.87 1.12 10.98
N ASN A 327 -19.31 0.17 10.22
CA ASN A 327 -18.09 0.38 9.45
C ASN A 327 -18.25 1.47 8.39
N LEU A 328 -19.46 1.77 7.88
CA LEU A 328 -19.68 2.91 6.98
C LEU A 328 -19.28 4.24 7.66
N VAL A 329 -19.59 4.39 8.94
CA VAL A 329 -19.23 5.58 9.73
C VAL A 329 -17.72 5.64 9.95
N ARG A 330 -17.10 4.49 10.30
CA ARG A 330 -15.64 4.39 10.49
C ARG A 330 -14.89 4.76 9.21
N VAL A 331 -15.28 4.17 8.09
CA VAL A 331 -14.66 4.41 6.77
C VAL A 331 -14.87 5.84 6.31
N ALA A 332 -16.02 6.48 6.59
CA ALA A 332 -16.23 7.90 6.29
C ALA A 332 -15.27 8.81 7.07
N ILE A 333 -15.08 8.53 8.37
CA ILE A 333 -14.14 9.26 9.23
C ILE A 333 -12.69 9.05 8.78
N GLN A 334 -12.29 7.80 8.55
CA GLN A 334 -10.97 7.43 8.06
C GLN A 334 -10.69 8.06 6.69
N GLY A 335 -11.65 8.02 5.77
CA GLY A 335 -11.54 8.67 4.46
C GLY A 335 -11.38 10.18 4.58
N LEU A 336 -12.13 10.83 5.49
CA LEU A 336 -12.00 12.26 5.75
C LEU A 336 -10.61 12.61 6.31
N ALA A 337 -10.06 11.83 7.23
CA ALA A 337 -8.71 12.04 7.76
C ALA A 337 -7.64 11.93 6.66
N ALA A 338 -7.75 10.97 5.75
CA ALA A 338 -6.85 10.82 4.61
C ALA A 338 -6.86 12.04 3.69
N VAL A 339 -8.06 12.58 3.43
CA VAL A 339 -8.25 13.78 2.60
C VAL A 339 -7.68 15.00 3.31
N LEU A 340 -8.01 15.23 4.58
CA LEU A 340 -7.46 16.35 5.34
C LEU A 340 -5.92 16.27 5.47
N GLY A 341 -5.36 15.06 5.43
CA GLY A 341 -3.94 14.79 5.39
C GLY A 341 -3.24 15.05 4.06
N GLY A 342 -3.99 15.26 2.96
CA GLY A 342 -3.44 15.58 1.65
C GLY A 342 -3.01 14.37 0.81
N THR A 343 -3.71 13.24 0.88
CA THR A 343 -3.47 12.04 0.04
C THR A 343 -3.62 12.27 -1.48
N GLN A 344 -2.86 11.57 -2.32
CA GLN A 344 -2.98 11.68 -3.79
C GLN A 344 -3.96 10.66 -4.37
N SER A 345 -4.22 9.57 -3.66
CA SER A 345 -5.23 8.58 -4.04
C SER A 345 -5.74 7.83 -2.82
N LEU A 346 -7.01 7.45 -2.82
CA LEU A 346 -7.66 6.85 -1.65
C LEU A 346 -8.43 5.59 -2.02
N HIS A 347 -8.24 4.56 -1.20
CA HIS A 347 -9.09 3.40 -1.10
C HIS A 347 -9.96 3.52 0.16
N THR A 348 -11.27 3.39 -0.01
CA THR A 348 -12.20 3.20 1.11
C THR A 348 -12.61 1.74 1.16
N ASN A 349 -12.43 1.11 2.31
CA ASN A 349 -12.82 -0.28 2.53
C ASN A 349 -14.34 -0.39 2.46
N SER A 350 -14.80 -1.62 2.22
CA SER A 350 -16.23 -1.91 2.24
C SER A 350 -16.69 -2.23 3.67
N PHE A 351 -17.97 -2.05 3.98
CA PHE A 351 -18.46 -2.24 5.35
C PHE A 351 -18.42 -3.72 5.79
N ASP A 352 -18.27 -4.65 4.85
CA ASP A 352 -18.17 -6.10 5.01
C ASP A 352 -16.72 -6.63 5.14
N GLU A 353 -15.73 -5.75 5.27
CA GLU A 353 -14.28 -6.06 5.32
C GLU A 353 -13.91 -7.21 6.25
N ALA A 354 -14.45 -7.21 7.48
CA ALA A 354 -14.11 -8.19 8.50
C ALA A 354 -14.70 -9.59 8.25
N LEU A 355 -15.53 -9.74 7.21
CA LEU A 355 -16.33 -10.94 6.95
C LEU A 355 -16.03 -11.59 5.60
N ALA A 356 -15.89 -10.80 4.53
CA ALA A 356 -15.66 -11.31 3.19
C ALA A 356 -15.09 -10.22 2.26
N LEU A 357 -14.69 -10.65 1.05
CA LEU A 357 -14.43 -9.71 -0.04
C LEU A 357 -15.69 -8.88 -0.37
N PRO A 358 -15.51 -7.63 -0.86
CA PRO A 358 -16.63 -6.74 -1.12
C PRO A 358 -17.67 -7.28 -2.10
N SER A 359 -18.94 -7.22 -1.70
CA SER A 359 -20.06 -7.32 -2.63
C SER A 359 -20.15 -6.11 -3.58
N GLU A 360 -20.94 -6.20 -4.65
CA GLU A 360 -21.19 -5.05 -5.54
C GLU A 360 -21.77 -3.85 -4.76
N LYS A 361 -22.71 -4.13 -3.84
CA LYS A 361 -23.37 -3.11 -3.01
C LYS A 361 -22.36 -2.42 -2.09
N SER A 362 -21.55 -3.18 -1.36
CA SER A 362 -20.62 -2.64 -0.37
C SER A 362 -19.49 -1.86 -1.04
N ALA A 363 -18.91 -2.38 -2.12
CA ALA A 363 -17.92 -1.67 -2.92
C ALA A 363 -18.46 -0.37 -3.56
N ARG A 364 -19.73 -0.35 -3.98
CA ARG A 364 -20.38 0.88 -4.46
C ARG A 364 -20.52 1.92 -3.35
N LEU A 365 -20.90 1.50 -2.15
CA LEU A 365 -21.01 2.42 -0.99
C LEU A 365 -19.64 2.95 -0.57
N ALA A 366 -18.61 2.13 -0.63
CA ALA A 366 -17.23 2.56 -0.40
C ALA A 366 -16.82 3.67 -1.38
N LEU A 367 -17.07 3.52 -2.68
CA LEU A 367 -16.81 4.58 -3.67
C LEU A 367 -17.67 5.84 -3.41
N ARG A 368 -18.97 5.67 -3.10
CA ARG A 368 -19.86 6.80 -2.79
C ARG A 368 -19.39 7.61 -1.59
N THR A 369 -18.75 6.96 -0.60
CA THR A 369 -18.15 7.65 0.55
C THR A 369 -17.13 8.70 0.10
N GLN A 370 -16.23 8.34 -0.82
CA GLN A 370 -15.26 9.30 -1.37
C GLN A 370 -15.92 10.42 -2.17
N GLN A 371 -16.96 10.10 -2.94
CA GLN A 371 -17.70 11.08 -3.74
C GLN A 371 -18.44 12.10 -2.86
N VAL A 372 -19.06 11.65 -1.77
CA VAL A 372 -19.67 12.55 -0.78
C VAL A 372 -18.60 13.47 -0.17
N ILE A 373 -17.46 12.93 0.27
CA ILE A 373 -16.37 13.75 0.82
C ILE A 373 -15.91 14.78 -0.22
N ALA A 374 -15.71 14.39 -1.48
CA ALA A 374 -15.16 15.26 -2.52
C ALA A 374 -16.13 16.36 -2.99
N TYR A 375 -17.43 16.04 -3.12
CA TYR A 375 -18.39 16.88 -3.84
C TYR A 375 -19.49 17.50 -2.97
N GLU A 376 -19.73 16.98 -1.77
CA GLU A 376 -20.78 17.51 -0.86
C GLU A 376 -20.19 18.26 0.35
N THR A 377 -18.87 18.19 0.57
CA THR A 377 -18.18 18.93 1.64
C THR A 377 -17.35 20.10 1.08
N ASP A 378 -16.72 20.87 1.95
CA ASP A 378 -15.84 21.99 1.60
C ASP A 378 -14.34 21.64 1.62
N VAL A 379 -13.96 20.38 1.90
CA VAL A 379 -12.55 19.96 2.03
C VAL A 379 -11.72 20.11 0.75
N THR A 380 -12.38 20.22 -0.40
CA THR A 380 -11.72 20.46 -1.70
C THR A 380 -11.59 21.94 -2.05
N LYS A 381 -12.10 22.85 -1.21
CA LYS A 381 -12.13 24.31 -1.46
C LYS A 381 -10.93 25.06 -0.89
N THR A 382 -10.09 24.42 -0.07
CA THR A 382 -8.88 25.02 0.52
C THR A 382 -7.75 23.99 0.64
N VAL A 383 -6.52 24.47 0.77
CA VAL A 383 -5.31 23.65 0.93
C VAL A 383 -4.88 23.65 2.38
N ASP A 384 -4.65 22.44 2.93
CA ASP A 384 -4.24 22.21 4.33
C ASP A 384 -5.06 23.06 5.32
N PRO A 385 -6.35 22.73 5.52
CA PRO A 385 -7.25 23.53 6.37
C PRO A 385 -6.80 23.61 7.84
N PHE A 386 -5.87 22.76 8.27
CA PHE A 386 -5.31 22.77 9.62
C PHE A 386 -4.06 23.64 9.79
N ALA A 387 -3.55 24.26 8.72
CA ALA A 387 -2.35 25.08 8.80
C ALA A 387 -2.50 26.21 9.85
N GLY A 388 -1.58 26.23 10.81
CA GLY A 388 -1.57 27.19 11.92
C GLY A 388 -2.43 26.79 13.13
N SER A 389 -3.12 25.65 13.08
CA SER A 389 -3.83 25.10 14.24
C SER A 389 -2.84 24.67 15.33
N TYR A 390 -2.97 25.23 16.54
CA TYR A 390 -2.05 24.95 17.65
C TYR A 390 -1.88 23.45 17.94
N VAL A 391 -2.98 22.69 17.92
CA VAL A 391 -2.95 21.24 18.13
C VAL A 391 -2.31 20.51 16.95
N MET A 392 -2.58 20.93 15.71
CA MET A 392 -2.06 20.22 14.54
C MET A 392 -0.56 20.41 14.38
N GLU A 393 -0.07 21.65 14.57
CA GLU A 393 1.35 21.93 14.44
C GLU A 393 2.16 21.24 15.54
N ALA A 394 1.67 21.29 16.78
CA ALA A 394 2.30 20.58 17.90
C ALA A 394 2.33 19.06 17.65
N LEU A 395 1.19 18.47 17.28
CA LEU A 395 1.11 17.02 17.06
C LEU A 395 1.94 16.57 15.86
N THR A 396 2.08 17.41 14.83
CA THR A 396 2.97 17.11 13.69
C THR A 396 4.43 17.12 14.10
N ASP A 397 4.86 18.06 14.94
CA ASP A 397 6.22 18.09 15.50
C ASP A 397 6.47 16.91 16.46
N ASP A 398 5.49 16.55 17.30
CA ASP A 398 5.61 15.42 18.24
C ASP A 398 5.71 14.07 17.50
N VAL A 399 4.86 13.84 16.49
CA VAL A 399 4.89 12.62 15.66
C VAL A 399 6.18 12.54 14.85
N GLU A 400 6.68 13.67 14.32
CA GLU A 400 7.98 13.70 13.66
C GLU A 400 9.12 13.33 14.61
N ALA A 401 9.13 13.90 15.81
CA ALA A 401 10.19 13.62 16.78
C ALA A 401 10.24 12.14 17.17
N GLU A 402 9.08 11.52 17.45
CA GLU A 402 9.03 10.10 17.78
C GLU A 402 9.39 9.22 16.57
N ALA A 403 8.94 9.57 15.37
CA ALA A 403 9.31 8.84 14.16
C ALA A 403 10.82 8.89 13.90
N ARG A 404 11.46 10.06 14.05
CA ARG A 404 12.92 10.21 13.91
C ARG A 404 13.69 9.37 14.91
N LYS A 405 13.26 9.36 16.17
CA LYS A 405 13.88 8.52 17.21
C LYS A 405 13.85 7.04 16.84
N LEU A 406 12.74 6.55 16.29
CA LEU A 406 12.63 5.17 15.79
C LEU A 406 13.51 4.94 14.55
N MET A 407 13.61 5.92 13.63
CA MET A 407 14.51 5.85 12.49
C MET A 407 15.98 5.81 12.92
N ASP A 408 16.37 6.61 13.91
CA ASP A 408 17.72 6.62 14.47
C ASP A 408 18.08 5.24 15.05
N GLN A 409 17.15 4.57 15.74
CA GLN A 409 17.34 3.20 16.21
C GLN A 409 17.55 2.20 15.08
N VAL A 410 16.83 2.36 13.95
CA VAL A 410 17.06 1.53 12.75
C VAL A 410 18.45 1.77 12.17
N GLU A 411 18.88 3.03 12.08
CA GLU A 411 20.21 3.40 11.58
C GLU A 411 21.34 2.89 12.51
N GLU A 412 21.17 2.98 13.83
CA GLU A 412 22.11 2.41 14.82
C GLU A 412 22.29 0.88 14.67
N MET A 413 21.29 0.19 14.12
CA MET A 413 21.37 -1.24 13.82
C MET A 413 22.06 -1.56 12.49
N GLY A 414 22.36 -0.54 11.67
CA GLY A 414 22.98 -0.69 10.35
C GLY A 414 22.01 -0.53 9.19
N GLY A 415 20.86 0.15 9.39
CA GLY A 415 19.86 0.41 8.36
C GLY A 415 18.73 -0.62 8.33
N ALA A 416 17.75 -0.40 7.44
CA ALA A 416 16.49 -1.14 7.43
C ALA A 416 16.67 -2.66 7.30
N VAL A 417 17.55 -3.12 6.39
CA VAL A 417 17.81 -4.57 6.18
C VAL A 417 18.34 -5.22 7.46
N ALA A 418 19.35 -4.62 8.09
CA ALA A 418 19.96 -5.18 9.30
C ALA A 418 18.97 -5.20 10.48
N ALA A 419 18.11 -4.17 10.59
CA ALA A 419 17.06 -4.12 11.60
C ALA A 419 15.99 -5.20 11.38
N ILE A 420 15.61 -5.47 10.11
CA ILE A 420 14.69 -6.56 9.72
C ILE A 420 15.29 -7.92 10.09
N GLU A 421 16.55 -8.17 9.76
CA GLU A 421 17.24 -9.44 10.06
C GLU A 421 17.34 -9.69 11.58
N ARG A 422 17.44 -8.63 12.37
CA ARG A 422 17.40 -8.69 13.85
C ARG A 422 15.99 -8.77 14.43
N GLY A 423 14.95 -8.67 13.60
CA GLY A 423 13.55 -8.70 14.01
C GLY A 423 13.07 -7.45 14.73
N PHE A 424 13.81 -6.33 14.69
CA PHE A 424 13.48 -5.15 15.50
C PHE A 424 12.11 -4.57 15.15
N GLN A 425 11.87 -4.20 13.88
CA GLN A 425 10.61 -3.58 13.47
C GLN A 425 9.42 -4.50 13.75
N LYS A 426 9.54 -5.79 13.42
CA LYS A 426 8.49 -6.80 13.68
C LYS A 426 8.15 -6.88 15.18
N ASN A 427 9.17 -6.98 16.04
CA ASN A 427 8.97 -7.05 17.49
C ASN A 427 8.31 -5.77 18.06
N GLU A 428 8.67 -4.59 17.56
CA GLU A 428 8.05 -3.32 18.00
C GLU A 428 6.58 -3.22 17.57
N ILE A 429 6.25 -3.73 16.38
CA ILE A 429 4.86 -3.82 15.89
C ILE A 429 4.06 -4.81 16.71
N GLU A 430 4.59 -5.99 17.00
CA GLU A 430 3.90 -7.03 17.78
C GLU A 430 3.64 -6.60 19.23
N LYS A 431 4.58 -5.85 19.84
CA LYS A 431 4.36 -5.23 21.16
C LYS A 431 3.18 -4.24 21.13
N ALA A 432 3.12 -3.38 20.11
CA ALA A 432 2.03 -2.42 19.95
C ALA A 432 0.68 -3.14 19.70
N ALA A 433 0.68 -4.15 18.83
CA ALA A 433 -0.49 -4.99 18.56
C ALA A 433 -1.02 -5.66 19.84
N TYR A 434 -0.12 -6.23 20.65
CA TYR A 434 -0.46 -6.87 21.91
C TYR A 434 -1.06 -5.88 22.91
N GLN A 435 -0.51 -4.68 23.02
CA GLN A 435 -1.06 -3.64 23.89
C GLN A 435 -2.47 -3.23 23.43
N ILE A 436 -2.66 -3.00 22.13
CA ILE A 436 -3.98 -2.66 21.56
C ILE A 436 -5.01 -3.76 21.87
N ALA A 437 -4.65 -5.04 21.67
CA ALA A 437 -5.53 -6.16 21.98
C ALA A 437 -5.92 -6.18 23.46
N ARG A 438 -4.94 -5.98 24.36
CA ARG A 438 -5.20 -5.89 25.79
C ARG A 438 -6.13 -4.74 26.15
N ASP A 439 -5.92 -3.55 25.61
CA ASP A 439 -6.76 -2.39 25.89
C ASP A 439 -8.21 -2.63 25.44
N ILE A 440 -8.41 -3.35 24.33
CA ILE A 440 -9.74 -3.73 23.84
C ILE A 440 -10.39 -4.74 24.78
N ASP A 441 -9.64 -5.77 25.19
CA ASP A 441 -10.12 -6.85 26.06
C ASP A 441 -10.46 -6.35 27.48
N THR A 442 -9.67 -5.43 28.02
CA THR A 442 -9.94 -4.80 29.34
C THR A 442 -11.00 -3.71 29.27
N GLY A 443 -11.38 -3.26 28.06
CA GLY A 443 -12.34 -2.19 27.84
C GLY A 443 -11.80 -0.79 28.05
N GLU A 444 -10.48 -0.63 28.19
CA GLU A 444 -9.77 0.65 28.21
C GLU A 444 -9.89 1.36 26.85
N ARG A 445 -9.76 0.59 25.76
CA ARG A 445 -10.06 1.03 24.39
C ARG A 445 -11.47 0.57 23.99
N ILE A 446 -12.35 1.52 23.73
CA ILE A 446 -13.74 1.23 23.36
C ILE A 446 -13.83 0.88 21.87
N VAL A 447 -14.44 -0.25 21.56
CA VAL A 447 -14.82 -0.66 20.20
C VAL A 447 -16.34 -0.84 20.15
N VAL A 448 -17.01 0.14 19.55
CA VAL A 448 -18.49 0.17 19.43
C VAL A 448 -19.01 -1.07 18.71
N GLY A 449 -19.98 -1.75 19.31
CA GLY A 449 -20.56 -2.99 18.80
C GLY A 449 -19.81 -4.26 19.19
N VAL A 450 -18.60 -4.14 19.77
CA VAL A 450 -17.77 -5.29 20.18
C VAL A 450 -17.67 -5.39 21.70
N ASN A 451 -17.05 -4.42 22.38
CA ASN A 451 -16.91 -4.42 23.84
C ASN A 451 -17.83 -3.42 24.55
N ARG A 452 -18.47 -2.52 23.81
CA ARG A 452 -19.47 -1.56 24.33
C ARG A 452 -20.55 -1.31 23.28
N PHE A 453 -21.77 -1.05 23.75
CA PHE A 453 -22.95 -0.87 22.89
C PHE A 453 -23.24 -2.11 22.02
N THR A 454 -23.08 -3.29 22.61
CA THR A 454 -23.33 -4.58 21.97
C THR A 454 -24.83 -4.81 21.75
N SER A 455 -25.16 -5.63 20.75
CA SER A 455 -26.53 -6.09 20.48
C SER A 455 -26.63 -7.57 20.83
N GLU A 456 -27.75 -8.01 21.41
CA GLU A 456 -28.02 -9.44 21.67
C GLU A 456 -28.38 -10.21 20.38
N LYS A 457 -28.74 -9.49 19.30
CA LYS A 457 -29.08 -10.08 18.01
C LYS A 457 -27.92 -9.92 17.04
N GLU A 458 -27.41 -11.03 16.54
CA GLU A 458 -26.52 -11.07 15.38
C GLU A 458 -27.34 -10.99 14.09
N GLU A 459 -26.91 -10.14 13.17
CA GLU A 459 -27.53 -10.04 11.85
C GLU A 459 -26.94 -11.10 10.91
N PRO A 460 -27.78 -11.82 10.15
CA PRO A 460 -27.28 -12.80 9.20
C PRO A 460 -26.52 -12.10 8.07
N PHE A 461 -25.26 -12.50 7.86
CA PHE A 461 -24.42 -12.00 6.77
C PHE A 461 -24.20 -13.10 5.73
N GLU A 462 -24.42 -12.76 4.45
CA GLU A 462 -24.10 -13.61 3.31
C GLU A 462 -22.93 -13.00 2.54
N GLY A 463 -21.73 -13.51 2.84
CA GLY A 463 -20.50 -13.07 2.20
C GLY A 463 -20.31 -13.61 0.79
N LEU A 464 -19.50 -12.91 0.00
CA LEU A 464 -19.03 -13.43 -1.28
C LEU A 464 -18.26 -14.74 -1.06
N ARG A 465 -18.62 -15.77 -1.83
CA ARG A 465 -17.88 -17.04 -1.88
C ARG A 465 -17.30 -17.23 -3.27
N VAL A 466 -16.00 -17.50 -3.32
CA VAL A 466 -15.30 -17.82 -4.57
C VAL A 466 -15.64 -19.25 -4.97
N ASP A 467 -15.92 -19.46 -6.25
CA ASP A 467 -16.23 -20.78 -6.81
C ASP A 467 -14.96 -21.65 -6.87
N PRO A 468 -14.92 -22.83 -6.21
CA PRO A 468 -13.78 -23.73 -6.29
C PRO A 468 -13.44 -24.19 -7.72
N ALA A 469 -14.40 -24.14 -8.66
CA ALA A 469 -14.16 -24.49 -10.05
C ALA A 469 -13.14 -23.57 -10.76
N ILE A 470 -12.84 -22.40 -10.19
CA ILE A 470 -11.84 -21.47 -10.73
C ILE A 470 -10.46 -22.13 -10.78
N GLU A 471 -10.08 -22.90 -9.76
CA GLU A 471 -8.79 -23.59 -9.70
C GLU A 471 -8.65 -24.59 -10.85
N GLU A 472 -9.65 -25.44 -11.05
CA GLU A 472 -9.67 -26.44 -12.12
C GLU A 472 -9.60 -25.78 -13.51
N GLN A 473 -10.43 -24.75 -13.73
CA GLN A 473 -10.43 -24.00 -15.00
C GLN A 473 -9.09 -23.32 -15.28
N GLN A 474 -8.44 -22.78 -14.25
CA GLN A 474 -7.15 -22.13 -14.40
C GLN A 474 -6.04 -23.12 -14.71
N ALA A 475 -6.02 -24.28 -14.04
CA ALA A 475 -5.10 -25.38 -14.34
C ALA A 475 -5.29 -25.93 -15.77
N GLU A 476 -6.54 -26.08 -16.25
CA GLU A 476 -6.83 -26.49 -17.63
C GLU A 476 -6.27 -25.49 -18.66
N ARG A 477 -6.46 -24.18 -18.43
CA ARG A 477 -5.92 -23.12 -19.29
C ARG A 477 -4.39 -23.14 -19.33
N LEU A 478 -3.76 -23.40 -18.19
CA LEU A 478 -2.32 -23.48 -18.08
C LEU A 478 -1.75 -24.73 -18.78
N ALA A 479 -2.41 -25.87 -18.64
CA ALA A 479 -2.05 -27.08 -19.37
C ALA A 479 -2.12 -26.86 -20.90
N LYS A 480 -3.17 -26.18 -21.36
CA LYS A 480 -3.32 -25.81 -22.77
C LYS A 480 -2.21 -24.86 -23.23
N LEU A 481 -1.89 -23.82 -22.45
CA LEU A 481 -0.80 -22.88 -22.76
C LEU A 481 0.52 -23.62 -22.99
N ARG A 482 0.88 -24.50 -22.05
CA ARG A 482 2.14 -25.26 -22.11
C ARG A 482 2.16 -26.25 -23.28
N ALA A 483 1.01 -26.79 -23.70
CA ALA A 483 0.91 -27.68 -24.85
C ALA A 483 1.02 -26.96 -26.21
N GLU A 484 0.63 -25.69 -26.29
CA GLU A 484 0.56 -24.92 -27.55
C GLU A 484 1.76 -23.99 -27.80
N ARG A 485 2.52 -23.63 -26.76
CA ARG A 485 3.65 -22.70 -26.88
C ARG A 485 4.88 -23.34 -27.53
N ASP A 486 5.80 -22.51 -28.02
CA ASP A 486 7.13 -22.96 -28.43
C ASP A 486 8.00 -23.20 -27.18
N GLN A 487 8.11 -24.46 -26.78
CA GLN A 487 8.88 -24.82 -25.59
C GLN A 487 10.39 -24.52 -25.77
N GLY A 488 10.93 -24.68 -26.97
CA GLY A 488 12.35 -24.41 -27.23
C GLY A 488 12.68 -22.92 -27.13
N GLU A 489 11.73 -22.06 -27.49
CA GLU A 489 11.81 -20.61 -27.25
C GLU A 489 11.81 -20.29 -25.75
N VAL A 490 10.83 -20.83 -25.00
CA VAL A 490 10.71 -20.60 -23.55
C VAL A 490 11.97 -21.01 -22.81
N ASP A 491 12.47 -22.22 -23.06
CA ASP A 491 13.67 -22.74 -22.41
C ASP A 491 14.89 -21.84 -22.67
N ARG A 492 15.02 -21.35 -23.91
CA ARG A 492 16.13 -20.46 -24.29
C ARG A 492 16.05 -19.11 -23.56
N GLN A 493 14.86 -18.52 -23.46
CA GLN A 493 14.69 -17.22 -22.81
C GLN A 493 14.82 -17.33 -21.28
N LEU A 494 14.33 -18.41 -20.67
CA LEU A 494 14.55 -18.68 -19.24
C LEU A 494 16.04 -18.92 -18.95
N ALA A 495 16.78 -19.59 -19.84
CA ALA A 495 18.23 -19.73 -19.69
C ALA A 495 18.94 -18.37 -19.75
N ALA A 496 18.54 -17.47 -20.65
CA ALA A 496 19.08 -16.11 -20.70
C ALA A 496 18.79 -15.31 -19.41
N LEU A 497 17.59 -15.48 -18.84
CA LEU A 497 17.25 -14.90 -17.54
C LEU A 497 18.15 -15.42 -16.41
N VAL A 498 18.40 -16.74 -16.37
CA VAL A 498 19.30 -17.36 -15.39
C VAL A 498 20.73 -16.83 -15.52
N GLU A 499 21.24 -16.66 -16.74
CA GLU A 499 22.57 -16.10 -16.95
C GLU A 499 22.65 -14.64 -16.47
N ALA A 500 21.65 -13.80 -16.78
CA ALA A 500 21.59 -12.43 -16.27
C ALA A 500 21.52 -12.39 -14.73
N ALA A 501 20.72 -13.28 -14.13
CA ALA A 501 20.58 -13.40 -12.68
C ALA A 501 21.87 -13.85 -11.96
N ARG A 502 22.76 -14.58 -12.64
CA ARG A 502 24.09 -14.97 -12.14
C ARG A 502 25.11 -13.83 -12.25
N GLY A 503 24.99 -12.99 -13.28
CA GLY A 503 25.82 -11.81 -13.50
C GLY A 503 25.25 -10.56 -12.85
N ASP A 504 25.60 -9.39 -13.40
CA ASP A 504 25.16 -8.06 -12.96
C ASP A 504 24.23 -7.37 -13.98
N ASP A 505 23.85 -8.08 -15.05
CA ASP A 505 22.93 -7.55 -16.06
C ASP A 505 21.53 -7.36 -15.48
N ASN A 506 20.80 -6.38 -16.00
CA ASN A 506 19.43 -6.10 -15.61
C ASN A 506 18.50 -7.25 -16.06
N VAL A 507 17.87 -7.91 -15.09
CA VAL A 507 17.10 -9.13 -15.35
C VAL A 507 15.77 -8.90 -16.08
N LEU A 508 15.24 -7.66 -16.11
CA LEU A 508 13.93 -7.39 -16.71
C LEU A 508 13.92 -7.57 -18.23
N TYR A 509 15.04 -7.32 -18.92
CA TYR A 509 15.12 -7.49 -20.37
C TYR A 509 14.93 -8.96 -20.81
N PRO A 510 15.76 -9.92 -20.35
CA PRO A 510 15.52 -11.33 -20.67
C PRO A 510 14.22 -11.87 -20.05
N MET A 511 13.78 -11.34 -18.90
CA MET A 511 12.48 -11.69 -18.32
C MET A 511 11.31 -11.31 -19.26
N LYS A 512 11.34 -10.12 -19.87
CA LYS A 512 10.31 -9.70 -20.83
C LYS A 512 10.24 -10.63 -22.03
N GLU A 513 11.39 -11.07 -22.55
CA GLU A 513 11.45 -12.02 -23.66
C GLU A 513 10.89 -13.38 -23.27
N ALA A 514 11.19 -13.89 -22.08
CA ALA A 514 10.60 -15.13 -21.57
C ALA A 514 9.08 -15.05 -21.45
N LEU A 515 8.56 -13.94 -20.91
CA LEU A 515 7.12 -13.70 -20.79
C LEU A 515 6.44 -13.58 -22.15
N ARG A 516 7.08 -12.92 -23.13
CA ARG A 516 6.60 -12.84 -24.52
C ARG A 516 6.56 -14.23 -25.17
N ALA A 517 7.52 -15.10 -24.84
CA ALA A 517 7.54 -16.50 -25.25
C ALA A 517 6.51 -17.39 -24.53
N LYS A 518 5.69 -16.82 -23.63
CA LYS A 518 4.68 -17.52 -22.82
C LYS A 518 5.28 -18.41 -21.71
N ALA A 519 6.42 -18.00 -21.13
CA ALA A 519 6.82 -18.49 -19.82
C ALA A 519 5.80 -18.06 -18.76
N THR A 520 5.58 -18.91 -17.76
CA THR A 520 4.60 -18.68 -16.70
C THR A 520 5.19 -17.88 -15.52
N VAL A 521 4.34 -17.39 -14.63
CA VAL A 521 4.74 -16.75 -13.37
C VAL A 521 5.62 -17.70 -12.56
N GLY A 522 5.19 -18.94 -12.40
CA GLY A 522 5.90 -19.99 -11.69
C GLY A 522 7.25 -20.30 -12.31
N GLU A 523 7.33 -20.45 -13.63
CA GLU A 523 8.58 -20.74 -14.34
C GLU A 523 9.62 -19.62 -14.21
N VAL A 524 9.21 -18.38 -14.39
CA VAL A 524 10.09 -17.20 -14.24
C VAL A 524 10.57 -17.09 -12.79
N CYS A 525 9.68 -17.24 -11.81
CA CYS A 525 10.06 -17.18 -10.40
C CYS A 525 10.96 -18.35 -10.01
N ASN A 526 10.70 -19.57 -10.50
CA ASN A 526 11.55 -20.74 -10.25
C ASN A 526 12.94 -20.58 -10.86
N ALA A 527 13.06 -20.07 -12.08
CA ALA A 527 14.35 -19.79 -12.70
C ALA A 527 15.22 -18.85 -11.85
N LEU A 528 14.61 -17.83 -11.23
CA LEU A 528 15.30 -16.96 -10.28
C LEU A 528 15.57 -17.64 -8.93
N ARG A 529 14.62 -18.43 -8.39
CA ARG A 529 14.81 -19.22 -7.15
C ARG A 529 16.00 -20.17 -7.27
N ASP A 530 16.22 -20.78 -8.43
CA ASP A 530 17.33 -21.71 -8.64
C ASP A 530 18.71 -21.04 -8.54
N VAL A 531 18.80 -19.73 -8.78
CA VAL A 531 20.04 -18.95 -8.69
C VAL A 531 20.17 -18.23 -7.36
N TRP A 532 19.08 -17.63 -6.89
CA TRP A 532 19.07 -16.72 -5.74
C TRP A 532 18.65 -17.38 -4.43
N GLY A 533 18.08 -18.58 -4.51
CA GLY A 533 17.44 -19.25 -3.38
C GLY A 533 16.08 -18.65 -3.03
N ALA A 534 15.50 -19.16 -1.95
CA ALA A 534 14.26 -18.64 -1.36
C ALA A 534 14.54 -18.15 0.07
N TYR A 535 13.84 -17.09 0.47
CA TYR A 535 13.91 -16.62 1.86
C TYR A 535 13.17 -17.60 2.78
N VAL A 536 13.76 -17.85 3.95
CA VAL A 536 13.14 -18.61 5.03
C VAL A 536 13.11 -17.70 6.25
N PRO A 537 11.93 -17.34 6.78
CA PRO A 537 11.86 -16.50 7.97
C PRO A 537 12.50 -17.22 9.17
N PRO A 538 13.19 -16.49 10.06
CA PRO A 538 13.73 -17.09 11.27
C PRO A 538 12.59 -17.56 12.20
N ASP A 539 12.75 -18.75 12.80
CA ASP A 539 11.87 -19.32 13.81
C ASP A 539 12.01 -18.56 15.16
N ALA A 540 11.75 -17.25 15.17
CA ALA A 540 11.70 -16.46 16.40
C ALA A 540 10.23 -16.19 16.75
N PHE A 541 9.76 -16.84 17.82
CA PHE A 541 8.45 -16.65 18.45
C PHE A 541 8.55 -15.68 19.62
#